data_AF-A0A536IRS8-F1
#
_entry.id   AF-A0A536IRS8-F1
#
_cell.length_a   1.000
_cell.length_b   1.000
_cell.length_c   1.000
_cell.angle_alpha   90.00
_cell.angle_beta   90.00
_cell.angle_gamma   90.00
#
_symmetry.space_group_name_H-M   'P 1'
#
loop_
_entity.id
_entity.type
_entity.pdbx_description
1 polymer ?
#
loop_
_entity_poly.entity_id
_entity_poly.type
_entity_poly.pdbx_seq_one_letter_code
_entity_poly.pdbx_strand_id
1 'polypeptide(L)'
;ILAIVALVLLVISPIIAQLIQLAVSRQREYLADASGALLTRYPPGLASALRKIAADTEVLEAANKATASLYIANPLKDAPAFFDHLFDTHPPIEERIRRLEAMG
;
A
#
# COMPACT_ATOMS: atom_id res chain seq x y z
N ILE A 1 27.57 -13.74 25.93
CA ILE A 1 26.24 -13.13 26.10
C ILE A 1 26.04 -11.96 25.13
N LEU A 2 26.83 -10.88 25.22
CA LEU A 2 26.72 -9.72 24.32
C LEU A 2 26.82 -10.07 22.82
N ALA A 3 27.75 -10.94 22.43
CA ALA A 3 27.89 -11.37 21.02
C ALA A 3 26.66 -12.12 20.49
N ILE A 4 25.99 -12.91 21.34
CA ILE A 4 24.76 -13.64 20.96
C ILE A 4 23.60 -12.67 20.80
N VAL A 5 23.48 -11.69 21.72
CA VAL A 5 22.47 -10.63 21.62
C VAL A 5 22.68 -9.80 20.35
N ALA A 6 23.92 -9.43 20.03
CA ALA A 6 24.25 -8.69 18.80
C ALA A 6 23.87 -9.49 17.54
N LEU A 7 24.14 -10.81 17.52
CA LEU A 7 23.78 -11.67 16.41
C LEU A 7 22.26 -11.76 16.22
N VAL A 8 21.49 -11.90 17.32
CA VAL A 8 20.03 -11.92 17.28
C VAL A 8 19.47 -10.60 16.74
N LEU A 9 19.98 -9.46 17.24
CA LEU A 9 19.55 -8.14 16.78
C LEU A 9 19.88 -7.93 15.29
N LEU A 10 21.03 -8.40 14.82
CA LEU A 10 21.44 -8.29 13.41
C LEU A 10 20.46 -9.00 12.47
N VAL A 11 19.89 -10.14 12.88
CA VAL A 11 18.90 -10.89 12.09
C VAL A 11 17.51 -10.24 12.16
N ILE A 12 17.11 -9.75 13.33
CA ILE A 12 15.75 -9.19 13.54
C ILE A 12 15.60 -7.77 12.98
N SER A 13 16.65 -6.94 13.08
CA SER A 13 16.63 -5.54 12.64
C SER A 13 16.12 -5.31 11.21
N PRO A 14 16.57 -6.04 10.17
CA PRO A 14 16.06 -5.84 8.81
C PRO A 14 14.57 -6.16 8.67
N ILE A 15 14.03 -7.10 9.44
CA ILE A 15 12.61 -7.45 9.41
C ILE A 15 11.80 -6.28 10.00
N ILE A 16 12.22 -5.75 11.13
CA ILE A 16 11.59 -4.58 11.76
C ILE A 16 11.65 -3.37 10.81
N ALA A 17 12.80 -3.12 10.19
CA ALA A 17 12.97 -2.00 9.26
C ALA A 17 12.00 -2.11 8.07
N GLN A 18 11.84 -3.31 7.49
CA GLN A 18 10.88 -3.54 6.40
C GLN A 18 9.44 -3.28 6.85
N LEU A 19 9.04 -3.77 8.03
CA LEU A 19 7.70 -3.53 8.57
C LEU A 19 7.40 -2.04 8.77
N ILE A 20 8.37 -1.29 9.32
CA ILE A 20 8.26 0.16 9.48
C ILE A 20 8.13 0.85 8.11
N GLN A 21 8.98 0.48 7.15
CA GLN A 21 8.94 1.06 5.81
C GLN A 21 7.58 0.84 5.13
N LEU A 22 7.04 -0.37 5.22
CA LEU A 22 5.73 -0.71 4.68
C LEU A 22 4.59 0.04 5.39
N ALA A 23 4.65 0.16 6.72
CA ALA A 23 3.67 0.93 7.47
C ALA A 23 3.67 2.42 7.08
N VAL A 24 4.85 3.02 6.96
CA VAL A 24 5.00 4.42 6.52
C VAL A 24 4.52 4.60 5.08
N SER A 25 4.81 3.66 4.17
CA SER A 25 4.33 3.70 2.79
C SER A 25 2.79 3.72 2.73
N ARG A 26 2.13 2.83 3.47
CA ARG A 26 0.66 2.79 3.54
C ARG A 26 0.07 4.07 4.13
N GLN A 27 0.68 4.60 5.18
CA GLN A 27 0.22 5.84 5.81
C GLN A 27 0.30 7.04 4.84
N ARG A 28 1.35 7.10 4.02
CA ARG A 28 1.47 8.15 2.99
C ARG A 28 0.35 8.08 1.96
N GLU A 29 -0.03 6.87 1.55
CA GLU A 29 -1.12 6.68 0.58
C GLU A 29 -2.48 7.13 1.15
N TYR A 30 -2.78 6.79 2.40
CA TYR A 30 -4.00 7.27 3.07
C TYR A 30 -4.03 8.79 3.23
N LEU A 31 -2.89 9.41 3.53
CA LEU A 31 -2.78 10.87 3.60
C LEU A 31 -2.97 11.51 2.22
N ALA A 32 -2.49 10.89 1.15
CA ALA A 32 -2.73 11.35 -0.21
C ALA A 32 -4.22 11.31 -0.55
N ASP A 33 -4.91 10.21 -0.24
CA ASP A 33 -6.37 10.07 -0.43
C ASP A 33 -7.15 11.15 0.33
N ALA A 34 -6.84 11.32 1.61
CA ALA A 34 -7.48 12.32 2.45
C ALA A 34 -7.22 13.74 1.93
N SER A 35 -5.99 14.02 1.50
CA SER A 35 -5.63 15.34 0.95
C SER A 35 -6.34 15.60 -0.37
N GLY A 36 -6.45 14.59 -1.25
CA GLY A 36 -7.21 14.67 -2.49
C GLY A 36 -8.70 14.90 -2.25
N ALA A 37 -9.29 14.21 -1.27
CA ALA A 37 -10.68 14.41 -0.86
C ALA A 37 -10.91 15.82 -0.29
N LEU A 38 -10.00 16.34 0.53
CA LEU A 38 -10.08 17.70 1.07
C LEU A 38 -9.92 18.78 -0.01
N LEU A 39 -9.02 18.57 -0.97
CA LEU A 39 -8.77 19.51 -2.06
C LEU A 39 -9.96 19.58 -3.03
N THR A 40 -10.51 18.42 -3.41
CA THR A 40 -11.65 18.33 -4.33
C THR A 40 -13.00 18.57 -3.65
N ARG A 41 -13.04 18.48 -2.31
CA ARG A 41 -14.27 18.48 -1.50
C ARG A 41 -15.30 17.44 -1.97
N TYR A 42 -14.83 16.36 -2.59
CA TYR A 42 -15.70 15.32 -3.14
C TYR A 42 -15.15 13.89 -2.91
N PRO A 43 -15.12 13.42 -1.65
CA PRO A 43 -14.69 12.06 -1.31
C PRO A 43 -15.38 10.94 -2.13
N PRO A 44 -16.71 10.99 -2.40
CA PRO A 44 -17.39 9.96 -3.20
C PRO A 44 -16.85 9.83 -4.64
N GLY A 45 -16.39 10.93 -5.23
CA GLY A 45 -15.77 10.91 -6.55
C GLY A 45 -14.46 10.15 -6.57
N LEU A 46 -13.63 10.34 -5.54
CA LEU A 46 -12.36 9.64 -5.40
C LEU A 46 -12.58 8.14 -5.11
N ALA A 47 -13.55 7.80 -4.25
CA ALA A 47 -13.96 6.41 -4.02
C ALA A 47 -14.46 5.73 -5.31
N SER A 48 -15.25 6.43 -6.12
CA SER A 48 -15.71 5.95 -7.43
C SER A 48 -14.56 5.72 -8.42
N ALA A 49 -13.57 6.61 -8.43
CA ALA A 49 -12.37 6.44 -9.25
C ALA A 49 -11.58 5.19 -8.83
N LEU A 50 -11.37 4.99 -7.53
CA LEU A 50 -10.70 3.77 -7.03
C LEU A 50 -11.46 2.50 -7.37
N ARG A 51 -12.81 2.51 -7.32
CA ARG A 51 -13.63 1.37 -7.77
C ARG A 51 -13.41 1.04 -9.25
N LYS A 52 -13.27 2.05 -10.11
CA LYS A 52 -12.97 1.84 -11.54
C LYS A 52 -11.59 1.24 -11.74
N ILE A 53 -10.60 1.70 -10.98
CA ILE A 53 -9.23 1.14 -11.03
C ILE A 53 -9.20 -0.30 -10.50
N ALA A 54 -9.93 -0.59 -9.42
CA ALA A 54 -10.05 -1.95 -8.88
C ALA A 54 -10.68 -2.93 -9.89
N ALA A 55 -11.62 -2.45 -10.70
CA ALA A 55 -12.30 -3.24 -11.73
C ALA A 55 -11.45 -3.47 -12.99
N ASP A 56 -10.31 -2.79 -13.12
CA ASP A 56 -9.42 -2.95 -14.27
C ASP A 56 -8.66 -4.29 -14.19
N THR A 57 -8.93 -5.15 -15.16
CA THR A 57 -8.33 -6.48 -15.28
C THR A 57 -7.08 -6.49 -16.13
N GLU A 58 -6.72 -5.40 -16.81
CA GLU A 58 -5.51 -5.37 -17.62
C GLU A 58 -4.26 -5.60 -16.75
N VAL A 59 -3.34 -6.38 -17.29
CA VAL A 59 -2.04 -6.64 -16.68
C VAL A 59 -1.05 -5.68 -17.31
N LEU A 60 -0.37 -4.91 -16.47
CA LEU A 60 0.62 -3.95 -16.92
C LEU A 60 1.89 -4.69 -17.36
N GLU A 61 2.14 -4.75 -18.67
CA GLU A 61 3.27 -5.47 -19.26
C GLU A 61 4.66 -4.98 -18.77
N ALA A 62 4.75 -3.72 -18.34
CA ALA A 62 6.01 -3.08 -17.92
C ALA A 62 6.15 -2.89 -16.39
N ALA A 63 5.19 -3.38 -15.60
CA ALA A 63 5.23 -3.19 -14.16
C ALA A 63 6.28 -4.09 -13.48
N ASN A 64 7.07 -3.51 -12.58
CA ASN A 64 8.02 -4.23 -11.75
C ASN A 64 8.06 -3.65 -10.33
N LYS A 65 8.74 -4.33 -9.40
CA LYS A 65 8.81 -3.88 -7.99
C LYS A 65 9.41 -2.48 -7.80
N ALA A 66 10.33 -2.07 -8.68
CA ALA A 66 10.95 -0.75 -8.60
C ALA A 66 10.03 0.37 -9.11
N THR A 67 9.12 0.05 -10.03
CA THR A 67 8.13 1.00 -10.58
C THR A 67 6.78 0.95 -9.87
N ALA A 68 6.53 -0.07 -9.03
CA ALA A 68 5.25 -0.28 -8.35
C ALA A 68 4.73 0.94 -7.58
N SER A 69 5.62 1.76 -7.00
CA SER A 69 5.26 2.99 -6.26
C SER A 69 4.80 4.15 -7.14
N LEU A 70 4.94 4.05 -8.47
CA LEU A 70 4.48 5.07 -9.43
C LEU A 70 3.04 4.84 -9.90
N TYR A 71 2.46 3.69 -9.57
CA TYR A 71 1.10 3.32 -9.99
C TYR A 71 0.08 3.69 -8.92
N ILE A 72 -1.20 3.84 -9.30
CA ILE A 72 -2.28 4.21 -8.38
C ILE A 72 -2.75 3.01 -7.54
N ALA A 73 -2.70 1.82 -8.14
CA ALA A 73 -2.99 0.55 -7.49
C ALA A 73 -1.81 -0.40 -7.69
N ASN A 74 -1.67 -1.40 -6.81
CA ASN A 74 -0.57 -2.36 -6.91
C ASN A 74 -0.62 -3.05 -8.29
N PRO A 75 0.41 -2.87 -9.15
CA PRO A 75 0.39 -3.44 -10.49
C PRO A 75 0.84 -4.92 -10.49
N LEU A 76 1.35 -5.42 -9.37
CA LEU A 76 1.83 -6.80 -9.22
C LEU A 76 0.71 -7.64 -8.60
N LYS A 77 -0.10 -8.31 -9.44
CA LYS A 77 -1.27 -9.11 -9.03
C LYS A 77 -0.94 -10.57 -8.64
N ASP A 78 0.33 -10.99 -8.69
CA ASP A 78 0.75 -12.40 -8.66
C ASP A 78 1.42 -12.85 -7.34
N ALA A 79 0.68 -12.90 -6.23
CA ALA A 79 1.10 -13.69 -5.07
C ALA A 79 -0.09 -14.38 -4.38
N PRO A 80 0.13 -15.52 -3.69
CA PRO A 80 -0.93 -16.27 -3.03
C PRO A 80 -1.47 -15.57 -1.78
N ALA A 81 -2.80 -15.55 -1.66
CA ALA A 81 -3.66 -14.85 -0.70
C ALA A 81 -3.31 -14.90 0.80
N PHE A 82 -2.36 -15.74 1.24
CA PHE A 82 -1.99 -15.86 2.66
C PHE A 82 -0.91 -14.84 3.09
N PHE A 83 -0.13 -14.28 2.14
CA PHE A 83 0.94 -13.32 2.42
C PHE A 83 0.88 -12.01 1.60
N ASP A 84 -0.11 -11.84 0.71
CA ASP A 84 -0.22 -10.71 -0.24
C ASP A 84 -0.02 -9.35 0.45
N HIS A 85 -0.72 -9.12 1.55
CA HIS A 85 -0.75 -7.80 2.17
C HIS A 85 0.53 -7.43 2.93
N LEU A 86 1.38 -8.41 3.24
CA LEU A 86 2.58 -8.18 4.03
C LEU A 86 3.68 -7.47 3.25
N PHE A 87 3.72 -7.60 1.92
CA PHE A 87 4.75 -6.97 1.08
C PHE A 87 4.19 -5.94 0.09
N ASP A 88 2.88 -5.75 0.03
CA ASP A 88 2.27 -4.71 -0.76
C ASP A 88 2.78 -3.33 -0.35
N THR A 89 3.38 -2.61 -1.30
CA THR A 89 3.79 -1.20 -1.12
C THR A 89 2.59 -0.27 -1.03
N HIS A 90 1.40 -0.74 -1.37
CA HIS A 90 0.13 -0.02 -1.30
C HIS A 90 -0.84 -0.71 -0.34
N PRO A 91 -1.68 0.07 0.36
CA PRO A 91 -2.78 -0.52 1.12
C PRO A 91 -3.82 -1.13 0.17
N PRO A 92 -4.58 -2.15 0.60
CA PRO A 92 -5.70 -2.70 -0.16
C PRO A 92 -6.64 -1.59 -0.64
N ILE A 93 -7.09 -1.67 -1.89
CA ILE A 93 -7.89 -0.60 -2.50
C ILE A 93 -9.27 -0.48 -1.83
N GLU A 94 -9.80 -1.59 -1.33
CA GLU A 94 -11.04 -1.68 -0.56
C GLU A 94 -10.95 -0.89 0.76
N GLU A 95 -9.79 -0.96 1.42
CA GLU A 95 -9.51 -0.21 2.65
C GLU A 95 -9.51 1.31 2.35
N ARG A 96 -8.92 1.73 1.23
CA ARG A 96 -8.92 3.13 0.78
C ARG A 96 -10.33 3.63 0.45
N ILE A 97 -11.10 2.85 -0.32
CA ILE A 97 -12.50 3.17 -0.68
C ILE A 97 -13.34 3.38 0.58
N ARG A 98 -13.28 2.44 1.53
CA ARG A 98 -14.05 2.53 2.78
C ARG A 98 -13.67 3.76 3.61
N ARG A 99 -12.39 4.15 3.65
CA ARG A 99 -11.96 5.39 4.35
C ARG A 99 -12.51 6.64 3.68
N LEU A 100 -12.49 6.70 2.35
CA LEU A 100 -13.03 7.83 1.59
C LEU A 100 -14.55 7.94 1.73
N GLU A 101 -15.26 6.82 1.73
CA GLU A 101 -16.71 6.78 1.96
C GLU A 101 -17.07 7.21 3.39
N ALA A 102 -16.20 6.98 4.37
CA ALA A 102 -16.39 7.45 5.74
C ALA A 102 -16.11 8.97 5.92
N MET A 103 -15.60 9.67 4.91
CA MET A 103 -15.37 11.13 4.95
C MET A 103 -16.57 11.95 4.45
N GLY A 104 -17.53 11.32 3.77
CA GLY A 104 -18.76 11.96 3.25
C GLY A 104 -19.96 11.71 4.16
#